data_AF-A0A0G1M4E7-F1
#
_entry.id   AF-A0A0G1M4E7-F1
#
_cell.length_a   1.000
_cell.length_b   1.000
_cell.length_c   1.000
_cell.angle_alpha   90.00
_cell.angle_beta   90.00
_cell.angle_gamma   90.00
#
_symmetry.space_group_name_H-M   'P 1'
#
loop_
_entity.id
_entity.type
_entity.pdbx_description
1 polymer ?
#
loop_
_entity_poly.entity_id
_entity_poly.type
_entity_poly.pdbx_seq_one_letter_code
_entity_poly.pdbx_strand_id
1 'polypeptide(L)'
;MIYKAISLKQPWANLVATGKKTIETRKWTTNYRGDLVICSSKKPDIHPAGYALCIVELYRIEPMKKEHERKACIKVYPRAHSWFLKNIRPINPIVPVKGQLGIFDLRF
;
A
#
# COMPACT_ATOMS: atom_id res chain seq x y z
N MET A 1 4.91 6.50 -18.13
CA MET A 1 3.55 5.91 -18.03
C MET A 1 2.85 6.43 -16.76
N ILE A 2 1.51 6.48 -16.69
CA ILE A 2 0.78 6.93 -15.49
C ILE A 2 0.30 5.72 -14.69
N TYR A 3 0.66 5.65 -13.41
CA TYR A 3 0.23 4.60 -12.47
C TYR A 3 -0.60 5.19 -11.32
N LYS A 4 -1.53 4.41 -10.78
CA LYS A 4 -2.14 4.74 -9.50
C LYS A 4 -1.17 4.41 -8.36
N ALA A 5 -1.16 5.22 -7.32
CA ALA A 5 -0.29 5.06 -6.17
C ALA A 5 -1.00 5.36 -4.86
N ILE A 6 -0.50 4.75 -3.77
CA ILE A 6 -0.87 5.10 -2.39
C ILE A 6 0.37 5.27 -1.52
N SER A 7 0.29 6.19 -0.56
CA SER A 7 1.33 6.35 0.46
C SER A 7 1.00 5.59 1.74
N LEU A 8 1.95 4.81 2.23
CA LEU A 8 1.89 4.08 3.50
C LEU A 8 2.97 4.65 4.44
N LYS A 9 2.65 4.76 5.73
CA LYS A 9 3.68 5.05 6.73
C LYS A 9 4.60 3.85 6.89
N GLN A 10 5.85 4.08 7.22
CA GLN A 10 6.71 2.99 7.66
C GLN A 10 6.31 2.50 9.07
N PRO A 11 6.53 1.21 9.39
CA PRO A 11 7.15 0.16 8.57
C PRO A 11 6.20 -0.54 7.58
N TRP A 12 4.93 -0.10 7.48
CA TRP A 12 3.90 -0.79 6.70
C TRP A 12 4.21 -0.88 5.20
N ALA A 13 4.82 0.16 4.63
CA ALA A 13 5.26 0.15 3.23
C ALA A 13 6.28 -0.98 2.98
N ASN A 14 7.28 -1.13 3.85
CA ASN A 14 8.26 -2.21 3.77
C ASN A 14 7.61 -3.60 3.94
N LEU A 15 6.62 -3.72 4.82
CA LEU A 15 5.89 -4.99 5.00
C LEU A 15 5.13 -5.39 3.73
N VAL A 16 4.58 -4.45 2.98
CA VAL A 16 3.95 -4.75 1.68
C VAL A 16 5.03 -5.09 0.64
N ALA A 17 6.10 -4.29 0.55
CA ALA A 17 7.18 -4.53 -0.41
C ALA A 17 7.87 -5.89 -0.24
N THR A 18 7.95 -6.38 1.00
CA THR A 18 8.52 -7.72 1.34
C THR A 18 7.50 -8.85 1.26
N GLY A 19 6.22 -8.57 0.99
CA GLY A 19 5.14 -9.57 0.96
C GLY A 19 4.66 -10.07 2.32
N LYS A 20 5.22 -9.57 3.42
CA LYS A 20 4.74 -9.89 4.77
C LYS A 20 3.31 -9.37 5.03
N LYS A 21 2.97 -8.22 4.45
CA LYS A 21 1.62 -7.62 4.49
C LYS A 21 0.97 -7.69 3.12
N THR A 22 0.04 -8.63 2.95
CA THR A 22 -0.72 -8.83 1.71
C THR A 22 -2.12 -8.22 1.76
N ILE A 23 -2.51 -7.65 2.91
CA ILE A 23 -3.73 -6.88 3.05
C ILE A 23 -3.38 -5.49 3.60
N GLU A 24 -3.65 -4.45 2.83
CA GLU A 24 -3.65 -3.08 3.33
C GLU A 24 -4.98 -2.75 4.03
N THR A 25 -5.00 -1.78 4.95
CA THR A 25 -6.24 -1.39 5.64
C THR A 25 -6.47 0.11 5.58
N ARG A 26 -7.70 0.53 5.24
CA ARG A 26 -8.09 1.95 5.18
C ARG A 26 -9.49 2.17 5.75
N LYS A 27 -9.79 3.38 6.22
CA LYS A 27 -11.15 3.80 6.64
C LYS A 27 -12.04 4.24 5.46
N TRP A 28 -11.53 4.17 4.24
CA TRP A 28 -12.21 4.57 3.01
C TRP A 28 -11.99 3.51 1.91
N THR A 29 -12.80 3.56 0.87
CA THR A 29 -12.83 2.59 -0.23
C THR A 29 -12.68 3.28 -1.58
N THR A 30 -12.42 2.47 -2.62
CA THR A 30 -12.35 2.92 -4.02
C THR A 30 -12.88 1.81 -4.94
N ASN A 31 -13.38 2.22 -6.11
CA ASN A 31 -13.75 1.28 -7.17
C ASN A 31 -12.54 0.81 -7.99
N TYR A 32 -11.36 1.42 -7.80
CA TYR A 32 -10.15 1.04 -8.54
C TYR A 32 -9.70 -0.39 -8.25
N ARG A 33 -9.38 -1.15 -9.30
CA ARG A 33 -8.72 -2.45 -9.26
C ARG A 33 -7.64 -2.50 -10.33
N GLY A 34 -6.51 -3.12 -10.02
CA GLY A 34 -5.34 -3.17 -10.89
C GLY A 34 -4.07 -2.70 -10.20
N ASP A 35 -3.11 -2.27 -11.03
CA ASP A 35 -1.76 -1.91 -10.62
C ASP A 35 -1.70 -0.68 -9.71
N LEU A 36 -1.13 -0.88 -8.53
CA LEU A 36 -1.02 0.12 -7.48
C LEU A 36 0.42 0.22 -7.00
N VAL A 37 1.01 1.40 -7.14
CA VAL A 37 2.35 1.68 -6.60
C VAL A 37 2.25 1.91 -5.10
N ILE A 38 3.10 1.23 -4.34
CA ILE A 38 3.25 1.42 -2.91
C ILE A 38 4.39 2.39 -2.67
N CYS A 39 4.06 3.55 -2.11
CA CYS A 39 5.02 4.57 -1.74
C CYS A 39 5.22 4.60 -0.22
N SER A 40 6.46 4.71 0.24
CA SER A 40 6.76 5.00 1.64
C SER A 40 6.60 6.50 1.93
N SER A 41 5.89 6.82 3.00
CA SER A 41 5.78 8.19 3.49
C SER A 41 7.11 8.65 4.07
N LYS A 42 7.40 9.95 4.01
CA LYS A 42 8.62 10.54 4.62
C LYS A 42 8.66 10.44 6.15
N LYS A 43 7.50 10.24 6.79
CA LYS A 43 7.39 10.09 8.25
C LYS A 43 6.58 8.83 8.58
N PRO A 44 7.01 8.01 9.56
CA PRO A 44 8.28 8.10 10.30
C PRO A 44 9.48 7.88 9.38
N ASP A 45 10.65 8.43 9.76
CA ASP A 45 11.88 8.34 8.97
C ASP A 45 12.55 6.98 9.17
N ILE A 46 12.01 5.98 8.48
CA ILE A 46 12.54 4.61 8.45
C ILE A 46 12.89 4.32 7.00
N HIS A 47 14.16 4.02 6.74
CA HIS A 47 14.65 3.83 5.38
C HIS A 47 13.98 2.61 4.69
N PRO A 48 13.63 2.72 3.38
CA PRO A 48 13.58 3.92 2.55
C PRO A 48 12.31 4.74 2.80
N ALA A 49 12.43 6.02 3.15
CA ALA A 49 11.29 6.94 3.38
C ALA A 49 11.16 7.95 2.25
N GLY A 50 9.97 8.09 1.65
CA GLY A 50 9.73 9.01 0.52
C GLY A 50 10.03 8.41 -0.86
N TYR A 51 9.87 7.09 -1.03
CA TYR A 51 10.19 6.38 -2.26
C TYR A 51 9.01 5.52 -2.74
N ALA A 52 8.91 5.31 -4.06
CA ALA A 52 8.12 4.23 -4.65
C ALA A 52 8.91 2.92 -4.53
N LEU A 53 8.32 1.92 -3.85
CA LEU A 53 9.02 0.69 -3.45
C LEU A 53 8.69 -0.50 -4.36
N CYS A 54 7.41 -0.69 -4.65
CA CYS A 54 6.93 -1.80 -5.46
C CYS A 54 5.61 -1.45 -6.13
N ILE A 55 5.27 -2.21 -7.16
CA ILE A 55 3.95 -2.27 -7.76
C ILE A 55 3.26 -3.53 -7.21
N VAL A 56 1.99 -3.42 -6.85
CA VAL A 56 1.13 -4.56 -6.46
C VAL A 56 -0.16 -4.50 -7.25
N GLU A 57 -0.92 -5.59 -7.29
CA GLU A 57 -2.29 -5.59 -7.81
C GLU A 57 -3.29 -5.49 -6.66
N LEU A 58 -4.11 -4.44 -6.65
CA LEU A 58 -5.30 -4.33 -5.81
C LEU A 58 -6.46 -5.03 -6.49
N TYR A 59 -6.84 -6.20 -6.01
CA TYR A 59 -7.84 -7.05 -6.69
C TYR A 59 -9.18 -7.17 -5.94
N ARG A 60 -9.21 -6.85 -4.65
CA ARG A 60 -10.43 -6.93 -3.83
C ARG A 60 -10.39 -5.89 -2.70
N ILE A 61 -11.56 -5.34 -2.36
CA ILE A 61 -11.77 -4.56 -1.14
C ILE A 61 -13.04 -5.08 -0.47
N GLU A 62 -13.00 -5.28 0.85
CA GLU A 62 -14.19 -5.58 1.64
C GLU A 62 -14.04 -5.08 3.09
N PRO A 63 -15.13 -5.06 3.90
CA PRO A 63 -15.03 -4.76 5.32
C PRO A 63 -14.00 -5.66 6.03
N MET A 64 -13.16 -5.08 6.89
CA MET A 64 -12.13 -5.85 7.57
C MET A 64 -12.73 -6.84 8.57
N LYS A 65 -12.26 -8.08 8.51
CA LYS A 65 -12.65 -9.18 9.40
C LYS A 65 -11.46 -9.61 10.26
N LYS A 66 -11.74 -10.31 11.36
CA LYS A 66 -10.71 -10.85 12.27
C LYS A 66 -9.73 -11.80 11.56
N GLU A 67 -10.21 -12.56 10.57
CA GLU A 67 -9.37 -13.45 9.76
C GLU A 67 -8.32 -12.72 8.89
N HIS A 68 -8.52 -11.41 8.63
CA HIS A 68 -7.59 -10.60 7.86
C HIS A 68 -6.38 -10.12 8.69
N GLU A 69 -6.48 -10.12 10.02
CA GLU A 69 -5.51 -9.47 10.92
C GLU A 69 -4.07 -9.94 10.68
N ARG A 70 -3.87 -11.25 10.49
CA ARG A 70 -2.55 -11.84 10.24
C ARG A 70 -1.91 -11.29 8.96
N LYS A 71 -2.68 -11.29 7.86
CA LYS A 71 -2.22 -10.80 6.54
C LYS A 71 -2.15 -9.27 6.46
N ALA A 72 -2.91 -8.58 7.32
CA ALA A 72 -2.89 -7.14 7.47
C ALA A 72 -1.82 -6.63 8.45
N CYS A 73 -1.26 -7.53 9.26
CA CYS A 73 -0.33 -7.24 10.35
C CYS A 73 -0.90 -6.23 11.39
N ILE A 74 -2.22 -6.16 11.52
CA ILE A 74 -2.91 -5.24 12.44
C ILE A 74 -4.24 -5.84 12.88
N LYS A 75 -4.64 -5.60 14.14
CA LYS A 75 -5.96 -5.98 14.65
C LYS A 75 -7.06 -5.22 13.93
N VAL A 76 -8.27 -5.79 13.85
CA VAL A 76 -9.44 -5.11 13.29
C VAL A 76 -9.73 -3.83 14.07
N TYR A 77 -10.18 -2.79 13.37
CA TYR A 77 -10.54 -1.52 13.97
C TYR A 77 -11.80 -0.93 13.32
N PRO A 78 -12.51 -0.02 14.01
CA PRO A 78 -13.80 0.48 13.52
C PRO A 78 -13.70 1.11 12.12
N ARG A 79 -14.64 0.71 11.25
CA ARG A 79 -14.78 1.18 9.86
C ARG A 79 -13.59 0.82 8.95
N ALA A 80 -12.76 -0.15 9.35
CA ALA A 80 -11.66 -0.63 8.52
C ALA A 80 -12.17 -1.43 7.32
N HIS A 81 -11.54 -1.22 6.17
CA HIS A 81 -11.69 -2.02 4.96
C HIS A 81 -10.35 -2.67 4.63
N SER A 82 -10.40 -3.94 4.26
CA SER A 82 -9.25 -4.72 3.81
C SER A 82 -9.07 -4.59 2.31
N TRP A 83 -7.92 -4.07 1.90
CA TRP A 83 -7.47 -3.94 0.53
C TRP A 83 -6.54 -5.10 0.23
N PHE A 84 -7.00 -6.07 -0.55
CA PHE A 84 -6.23 -7.28 -0.83
C PHE A 84 -5.24 -7.02 -1.96
N LEU A 85 -3.98 -7.34 -1.69
CA LEU A 85 -2.84 -7.09 -2.56
C LEU A 85 -2.22 -8.42 -2.99
N LYS A 86 -1.85 -8.54 -4.26
CA LYS A 86 -1.09 -9.67 -4.81
C LYS A 86 -0.10 -9.19 -5.86
N ASN A 87 0.64 -10.12 -6.48
CA ASN A 87 1.52 -9.83 -7.62
C ASN A 87 2.54 -8.71 -7.34
N ILE A 88 3.27 -8.82 -6.23
CA ILE A 88 4.27 -7.82 -5.81
C ILE A 88 5.43 -7.82 -6.82
N ARG A 89 5.72 -6.65 -7.37
CA ARG A 89 6.80 -6.38 -8.33
C ARG A 89 7.70 -5.28 -7.76
N PRO A 90 8.92 -5.59 -7.28
CA PRO A 90 9.83 -4.58 -6.76
C PRO A 90 10.19 -3.53 -7.81
N ILE A 91 10.31 -2.27 -7.40
CA ILE A 91 10.86 -1.20 -8.25
C ILE A 91 12.35 -1.10 -7.95
N ASN A 92 13.19 -1.28 -8.96
CA ASN A 92 14.64 -1.22 -8.83
C ASN A 92 15.27 -0.43 -10.00
N PRO A 93 16.02 0.66 -9.74
CA PRO A 93 16.21 1.29 -8.43
C PRO A 93 14.92 1.94 -7.91
N ILE A 94 14.77 2.05 -6.58
CA ILE A 94 13.65 2.77 -5.98
C ILE A 94 13.65 4.24 -6.40
N VAL A 95 12.47 4.81 -6.65
CA VAL A 95 12.31 6.17 -7.20
C VAL A 95 11.83 7.13 -6.10
N PRO A 96 12.48 8.28 -5.86
CA PRO A 96 11.99 9.30 -4.93
C PRO A 96 10.62 9.83 -5.36
N VAL A 97 9.68 9.97 -4.43
CA VAL A 97 8.33 10.46 -4.71
C VAL A 97 7.81 11.40 -3.63
N LYS A 98 6.96 12.35 -4.04
CA LYS A 98 6.15 13.14 -3.11
C LYS A 98 4.81 12.43 -2.88
N GLY A 99 4.70 11.74 -1.77
CA GLY A 99 3.46 11.06 -1.37
C GLY A 99 2.28 12.03 -1.22
N GLN A 100 1.06 11.53 -1.44
CA GLN A 100 -0.19 12.28 -1.32
C GLN A 100 -1.23 11.48 -0.52
N LEU A 101 -2.27 12.18 -0.04
CA LEU A 101 -3.43 11.54 0.58
C LEU A 101 -4.32 10.92 -0.50
N GLY A 102 -4.96 9.80 -0.16
CA GLY A 102 -5.82 9.07 -1.11
C GLY A 102 -5.02 8.29 -2.16
N ILE A 103 -5.72 7.88 -3.23
CA ILE A 103 -5.09 7.41 -4.46
C ILE A 103 -4.70 8.62 -5.29
N PHE A 104 -3.49 8.61 -5.82
CA PHE A 104 -2.97 9.66 -6.70
C PHE A 104 -2.32 9.07 -7.94
N ASP A 105 -2.15 9.91 -8.95
CA ASP A 105 -1.43 9.57 -10.17
C ASP A 105 0.08 9.81 -9.97
N LEU A 106 0.86 8.77 -10.27
CA LEU A 106 2.31 8.81 -10.27
C LEU A 106 2.82 8.61 -11.71
N ARG A 107 3.70 9.49 -12.15
CA ARG A 107 4.37 9.39 -13.45
C ARG A 107 5.78 8.85 -13.24
N PHE A 108 6.08 7.75 -13.92
CA PHE A 108 7.44 7.30 -14.19
C PHE A 108 7.82 7.71 -15.61
#